data_AF-A0A2J9V060-F1
#
_entry.id   AF-A0A2J9V060-F1
#
_cell.length_a   1.000
_cell.length_b   1.000
_cell.length_c   1.000
_cell.angle_alpha   90.00
_cell.angle_beta   90.00
_cell.angle_gamma   90.00
#
_symmetry.space_group_name_H-M   'P 1'
#
loop_
_entity.id
_entity.type
_entity.pdbx_description
1 polymer ?
#
loop_
_entity_poly.entity_id
_entity_poly.type
_entity_poly.pdbx_seq_one_letter_code
_entity_poly.pdbx_strand_id
1 'polypeptide(L)'
;MPFDQITFVIQGPIAPYITATSVRRLRSIFPGCKIIVSTWEGENTQDIEADLIIYNKDPGSTIFVYSKRNDAIPININRQIVSTVSGLRHVKTKFAAKLRADNILNKRRMLEIFEQFPLRRDDYAVLNNRLVCSNYFAKEFERGLRVPFFFSDFFQFGEVEDLLKVWDRDLYCDYDFKSTLSGKKQHKHYPNDSVNVEQKIWNHVARKLYPYELTDEHGDHFARRQSYNFMINNLIIVDGDELGLDVPKRLRQSNGYPYDFITFQRWKWLYEKEFLTTKSTKLKFKICWYFSLIIKTFRKGARLKLRKTLTPIFIKVRE
;
A
#
# COMPACT_ATOMS: atom_id res chain seq x y z
N MET A 1 11.45 1.18 21.77
CA MET A 1 12.55 1.04 20.79
C MET A 1 13.54 2.22 20.79
N PRO A 2 14.86 1.99 20.88
CA PRO A 2 15.91 3.01 20.70
C PRO A 2 15.98 3.54 19.25
N PHE A 3 16.31 4.83 19.07
CA PHE A 3 16.32 5.48 17.74
C PHE A 3 17.53 5.09 16.88
N ASP A 4 18.67 4.80 17.49
CA ASP A 4 19.86 4.30 16.79
C ASP A 4 19.65 2.91 16.13
N GLN A 5 18.57 2.21 16.47
CA GLN A 5 18.13 0.97 15.81
C GLN A 5 17.18 1.20 14.63
N ILE A 6 16.95 2.45 14.22
CA ILE A 6 16.03 2.81 13.15
C ILE A 6 16.77 3.63 12.09
N THR A 7 16.60 3.23 10.83
CA THR A 7 16.99 4.04 9.67
C THR A 7 15.76 4.47 8.88
N PHE A 8 15.64 5.76 8.58
CA PHE A 8 14.64 6.26 7.65
C PHE A 8 15.15 6.17 6.23
N VAL A 9 14.36 5.60 5.33
CA VAL A 9 14.60 5.58 3.89
C VAL A 9 13.55 6.46 3.23
N ILE A 10 13.96 7.66 2.83
CA ILE A 10 13.14 8.58 2.06
C ILE A 10 13.30 8.25 0.58
N GLN A 11 12.20 7.96 -0.09
CA GLN A 11 12.17 7.35 -1.41
C GLN A 11 11.45 8.22 -2.43
N GLY A 12 12.08 8.44 -3.60
CA GLY A 12 11.44 9.02 -4.78
C GLY A 12 12.10 10.32 -5.29
N PRO A 13 11.46 11.01 -6.26
CA PRO A 13 11.97 12.29 -6.76
C PRO A 13 11.97 13.33 -5.65
N ILE A 14 12.93 14.25 -5.68
CA ILE A 14 13.01 15.30 -4.65
C ILE A 14 11.81 16.22 -4.82
N ALA A 15 10.97 16.29 -3.79
CA ALA A 15 9.87 17.22 -3.73
C ALA A 15 10.40 18.57 -3.19
N PRO A 16 10.40 19.65 -4.00
CA PRO A 16 10.97 20.93 -3.60
C PRO A 16 10.43 21.39 -2.24
N TYR A 17 11.33 21.80 -1.35
CA TYR A 17 11.09 22.16 0.06
C TYR A 17 10.58 21.02 0.97
N ILE A 18 9.74 20.11 0.47
CA ILE A 18 9.11 19.05 1.25
C ILE A 18 10.16 18.02 1.70
N THR A 19 11.02 17.53 0.81
CA THR A 19 11.98 16.48 1.16
C THR A 19 13.00 16.98 2.18
N ALA A 20 13.57 18.18 1.99
CA ALA A 20 14.46 18.81 2.97
C ALA A 20 13.76 19.06 4.32
N THR A 21 12.49 19.49 4.30
CA THR A 21 11.69 19.63 5.53
C THR A 21 11.48 18.28 6.21
N SER A 22 11.18 17.23 5.45
CA SER A 22 11.01 15.87 5.97
C SER A 22 12.27 15.40 6.69
N VAL A 23 13.45 15.57 6.10
CA VAL A 23 14.74 15.27 6.73
C VAL A 23 14.93 16.07 8.03
N ARG A 24 14.77 17.39 8.00
CA ARG A 24 14.89 18.25 9.20
C ARG A 24 13.92 17.84 10.31
N ARG A 25 12.68 17.49 9.97
CA ARG A 25 11.68 17.01 10.93
C ARG A 25 12.06 15.67 11.53
N LEU A 26 12.54 14.72 10.71
CA LEU A 26 13.01 13.43 11.19
C LEU A 26 14.20 13.58 12.14
N ARG A 27 15.18 14.45 11.83
CA ARG A 27 16.30 14.75 12.74
C ARG A 27 15.84 15.29 14.10
N SER A 28 14.86 16.18 14.09
CA SER A 28 14.31 16.77 15.30
C SER A 28 13.51 15.77 16.15
N ILE A 29 12.73 14.90 15.50
CA ILE A 29 11.80 13.99 16.18
C ILE A 29 12.50 12.68 16.58
N PHE A 30 13.48 12.24 15.81
CA PHE A 30 14.24 11.00 16.00
C PHE A 30 15.75 11.27 16.05
N PRO A 31 16.25 11.94 17.10
CA PRO A 31 17.67 12.20 17.25
C PRO A 31 18.47 10.89 17.24
N GLY A 32 19.56 10.86 16.47
CA GLY A 32 20.43 9.68 16.35
C GLY A 32 20.02 8.65 15.30
N CYS A 33 18.81 8.73 14.73
CA CYS A 33 18.45 7.89 13.59
C CYS A 33 19.31 8.21 12.36
N LYS A 34 19.62 7.17 11.58
CA LYS A 34 20.17 7.34 10.24
C LYS A 34 19.07 7.71 9.25
N ILE A 35 19.38 8.59 8.31
CA ILE A 35 18.46 9.01 7.25
C ILE A 35 19.17 8.80 5.91
N ILE A 36 18.56 7.96 5.08
CA ILE A 36 18.98 7.69 3.71
C ILE A 36 17.94 8.32 2.77
N VAL A 37 18.40 9.12 1.81
CA VAL A 37 17.55 9.63 0.72
C VAL A 37 17.92 8.88 -0.55
N SER A 38 16.96 8.18 -1.14
CA SER A 38 17.13 7.41 -2.36
C SER A 38 16.29 8.04 -3.47
N THR A 39 16.99 8.73 -4.39
CA THR A 39 16.42 9.60 -5.42
C THR A 39 17.03 9.32 -6.80
N TRP A 40 16.81 10.18 -7.80
CA TRP A 40 17.28 9.98 -9.17
C TRP A 40 18.55 10.76 -9.49
N GLU A 41 19.38 10.23 -10.40
CA GLU A 41 20.49 10.99 -11.00
C GLU A 41 20.01 12.33 -11.56
N GLY A 42 20.72 13.41 -11.23
CA GLY A 42 20.39 14.78 -11.68
C GLY A 42 19.41 15.56 -10.78
N GLU A 43 18.86 14.94 -9.74
CA GLU A 43 18.02 15.64 -8.75
C GLU A 43 18.84 16.61 -7.89
N ASN A 44 18.26 17.77 -7.56
CA ASN A 44 18.91 18.74 -6.68
C ASN A 44 18.74 18.34 -5.21
N THR A 45 19.85 18.07 -4.54
CA THR A 45 19.88 17.66 -3.14
C THR A 45 20.73 18.59 -2.27
N GLN A 46 21.06 19.81 -2.74
CA GLN A 46 21.96 20.73 -2.04
C GLN A 46 21.50 21.05 -0.61
N ASP A 47 20.18 21.15 -0.39
CA ASP A 47 19.58 21.49 0.91
C ASP A 47 19.18 20.26 1.75
N ILE A 48 19.68 19.07 1.41
CA ILE A 48 19.27 17.80 2.03
C ILE A 48 20.39 17.25 2.91
N GLU A 49 20.23 17.39 4.23
CA GLU A 49 21.19 16.93 5.24
C GLU A 49 20.95 15.47 5.70
N ALA A 50 20.97 14.53 4.74
CA ALA A 50 20.87 13.10 5.00
C ALA A 50 22.24 12.48 5.38
N ASP A 51 22.26 11.31 6.02
CA ASP A 51 23.52 10.56 6.26
C ASP A 51 24.05 9.94 4.96
N LEU A 52 23.16 9.59 4.04
CA LEU A 52 23.49 9.05 2.73
C LEU A 52 22.46 9.50 1.71
N ILE A 53 22.93 9.90 0.54
CA ILE A 53 22.09 10.18 -0.63
C ILE A 53 22.49 9.21 -1.74
N ILE A 54 21.50 8.52 -2.30
CA ILE A 54 21.68 7.56 -3.39
C ILE A 54 21.00 8.13 -4.64
N TYR A 55 21.78 8.23 -5.71
CA TYR A 55 21.31 8.65 -7.03
C TYR A 55 21.14 7.40 -7.90
N ASN A 56 19.89 7.03 -8.14
CA ASN A 56 19.52 5.87 -8.94
C ASN A 56 19.33 6.28 -10.40
N LYS A 57 19.67 5.36 -11.31
CA LYS A 57 19.18 5.44 -12.70
C LYS A 57 17.67 5.25 -12.70
N ASP A 58 16.94 6.18 -13.33
CA ASP A 58 15.48 6.08 -13.45
C ASP A 58 15.09 4.94 -14.41
N PRO A 59 14.36 3.90 -13.95
CA PRO A 59 13.90 2.81 -14.81
C PRO A 59 12.79 3.23 -15.79
N GLY A 60 12.32 4.48 -15.72
CA GLY A 60 11.19 4.97 -16.50
C GLY A 60 9.83 4.60 -15.87
N SER A 61 8.76 5.06 -16.51
CA SER A 61 7.40 4.64 -16.17
C SER A 61 7.10 3.27 -16.75
N THR A 62 6.26 2.49 -16.05
CA THR A 62 5.72 1.23 -16.57
C THR A 62 4.33 1.46 -17.16
N ILE A 63 3.96 0.76 -18.23
CA ILE A 63 2.62 0.77 -18.83
C ILE A 63 1.92 -0.56 -18.56
N PHE A 64 0.82 -0.54 -17.80
CA PHE A 64 -0.02 -1.74 -17.62
C PHE A 64 -1.38 -1.65 -18.32
N VAL A 65 -1.80 -0.44 -18.67
CA VAL A 65 -3.15 -0.17 -19.16
C VAL A 65 -3.07 0.81 -20.31
N TYR A 66 -3.81 0.52 -21.38
CA TYR A 66 -4.16 1.50 -22.40
C TYR A 66 -5.62 1.94 -22.22
N SER A 67 -5.85 3.23 -22.40
CA SER A 67 -7.18 3.85 -22.36
C SER A 67 -8.04 3.37 -23.55
N LYS A 68 -9.35 3.63 -23.52
CA LYS A 68 -10.22 3.37 -24.69
C LYS A 68 -9.87 4.22 -25.91
N ARG A 69 -9.09 5.30 -25.72
CA ARG A 69 -8.56 6.15 -26.77
C ARG A 69 -7.17 5.70 -27.23
N ASN A 70 -6.72 4.52 -26.79
CA ASN A 70 -5.40 3.95 -27.04
C ASN A 70 -4.23 4.71 -26.40
N ASP A 71 -4.49 5.58 -25.42
CA ASP A 71 -3.41 6.27 -24.69
C ASP A 71 -2.76 5.31 -23.69
N ALA A 72 -1.43 5.25 -23.66
CA ALA A 72 -0.69 4.57 -22.60
C ALA A 72 -0.94 5.28 -21.26
N ILE A 73 -1.21 4.51 -20.20
CA ILE A 73 -1.38 5.04 -18.84
C ILE A 73 -0.11 4.72 -18.04
N PRO A 74 0.83 5.67 -17.91
CA PRO A 74 2.07 5.44 -17.19
C PRO A 74 1.85 5.38 -15.68
N ILE A 75 2.58 4.47 -15.05
CA ILE A 75 2.63 4.29 -13.60
C ILE A 75 4.08 4.21 -13.10
N ASN A 76 4.28 4.44 -11.81
CA ASN A 76 5.61 4.59 -11.21
C ASN A 76 6.02 3.38 -10.33
N ILE A 77 5.51 2.18 -10.61
CA ILE A 77 5.78 1.00 -9.76
C ILE A 77 7.27 0.62 -9.76
N ASN A 78 7.91 0.56 -10.93
CA ASN A 78 9.35 0.26 -11.02
C ASN A 78 10.20 1.34 -10.35
N ARG A 79 9.82 2.61 -10.52
CA ARG A 79 10.43 3.73 -9.79
C ARG A 79 10.34 3.55 -8.29
N GLN A 80 9.17 3.17 -7.76
CA GLN A 80 9.00 2.88 -6.33
C GLN A 80 9.87 1.71 -5.85
N ILE A 81 9.97 0.64 -6.64
CA ILE A 81 10.80 -0.53 -6.33
C ILE A 81 12.28 -0.12 -6.27
N VAL A 82 12.83 0.44 -7.35
CA VAL A 82 14.26 0.80 -7.45
C VAL A 82 14.67 1.72 -6.31
N SER A 83 13.96 2.83 -6.13
CA SER A 83 14.31 3.81 -5.11
C SER A 83 14.09 3.26 -3.68
N THR A 84 13.08 2.43 -3.42
CA THR A 84 12.90 1.80 -2.09
C THR A 84 14.02 0.80 -1.80
N VAL A 85 14.26 -0.15 -2.69
CA VAL A 85 15.22 -1.26 -2.49
C VAL A 85 16.65 -0.74 -2.37
N SER A 86 17.02 0.20 -3.22
CA SER A 86 18.36 0.82 -3.19
C SER A 86 18.67 1.44 -1.82
N GLY A 87 17.70 2.16 -1.24
CA GLY A 87 17.83 2.70 0.12
C GLY A 87 17.85 1.62 1.19
N LEU A 88 16.93 0.66 1.14
CA LEU A 88 16.84 -0.42 2.14
C LEU A 88 18.10 -1.29 2.21
N ARG A 89 18.77 -1.56 1.07
CA ARG A 89 20.02 -2.35 1.04
C ARG A 89 21.20 -1.66 1.75
N HIS A 90 21.13 -0.35 1.95
CA HIS A 90 22.14 0.41 2.70
C HIS A 90 21.81 0.52 4.19
N VAL A 91 20.62 0.08 4.63
CA VAL A 91 20.26 0.07 6.04
C VAL A 91 21.07 -0.98 6.79
N LYS A 92 21.67 -0.59 7.92
CA LYS A 92 22.44 -1.47 8.82
C LYS A 92 21.77 -1.71 10.16
N THR A 93 20.69 -0.98 10.44
CA THR A 93 19.91 -1.10 11.66
C THR A 93 18.89 -2.22 11.56
N LYS A 94 18.36 -2.71 12.69
CA LYS A 94 17.33 -3.77 12.68
C LYS A 94 16.02 -3.32 12.03
N PHE A 95 15.62 -2.07 12.28
CA PHE A 95 14.36 -1.52 11.80
C PHE A 95 14.59 -0.42 10.77
N ALA A 96 13.63 -0.25 9.86
CA ALA A 96 13.58 0.88 8.96
C ALA A 96 12.17 1.45 8.83
N ALA A 97 12.10 2.73 8.45
CA ALA A 97 10.90 3.40 8.01
C ALA A 97 11.06 3.83 6.55
N LYS A 98 10.31 3.20 5.65
CA LYS A 98 10.14 3.66 4.27
C LYS A 98 9.15 4.83 4.26
N LEU A 99 9.56 5.96 3.71
CA LEU A 99 8.75 7.18 3.60
C LEU A 99 8.89 7.73 2.18
N ARG A 100 7.80 8.16 1.54
CA ARG A 100 7.90 8.86 0.25
C ARG A 100 8.53 10.25 0.41
N ALA A 101 9.29 10.68 -0.59
CA ALA A 101 9.98 11.98 -0.62
C ALA A 101 9.02 13.18 -0.61
N ASP A 102 7.76 12.99 -1.01
CA ASP A 102 6.69 13.99 -0.96
C ASP A 102 5.90 13.99 0.35
N ASN A 103 6.31 13.22 1.37
CA ASN A 103 5.63 13.11 2.67
C ASN A 103 6.51 13.60 3.83
N ILE A 104 5.86 14.07 4.90
CA ILE A 104 6.51 14.48 6.16
C ILE A 104 5.90 13.70 7.32
N LEU A 105 6.75 13.08 8.16
CA LEU A 105 6.32 12.41 9.39
C LEU A 105 6.56 13.33 10.60
N ASN A 106 5.52 13.59 11.37
CA ASN A 106 5.52 14.56 12.47
C ASN A 106 5.37 13.96 13.87
N LYS A 107 5.17 12.65 14.00
CA LYS A 107 4.96 11.98 15.29
C LYS A 107 5.80 10.70 15.37
N ARG A 108 6.02 10.25 16.62
CA ARG A 108 6.72 8.99 16.97
C ARG A 108 5.78 7.82 17.20
N ARG A 109 4.48 8.02 16.99
CA ARG A 109 3.43 7.10 17.41
C ARG A 109 3.52 5.73 16.75
N MET A 110 4.16 5.62 15.59
CA MET A 110 4.39 4.32 14.95
C MET A 110 5.20 3.36 15.83
N LEU A 111 6.09 3.87 16.69
CA LEU A 111 6.90 3.03 17.58
C LEU A 111 6.03 2.37 18.65
N GLU A 112 5.15 3.14 19.27
CA GLU A 112 4.17 2.63 20.24
C GLU A 112 3.23 1.62 19.58
N ILE A 113 2.72 1.94 18.39
CA ILE A 113 1.79 1.08 17.66
C ILE A 113 2.43 -0.26 17.27
N PHE A 114 3.71 -0.26 16.87
CA PHE A 114 4.43 -1.46 16.47
C PHE A 114 4.48 -2.51 17.59
N GLU A 115 4.60 -2.07 18.84
CA GLU A 115 4.70 -2.94 20.02
C GLU A 115 3.31 -3.34 20.60
N GLN A 116 2.22 -2.66 20.21
CA GLN A 116 0.89 -2.82 20.83
C GLN A 116 0.13 -4.09 20.45
N PHE A 117 0.45 -4.73 19.33
CA PHE A 117 -0.36 -5.82 18.76
C PHE A 117 0.48 -7.08 18.53
N PRO A 118 0.83 -7.82 19.59
CA PRO A 118 1.76 -8.95 19.49
C PRO A 118 1.12 -10.24 18.94
N LEU A 119 -0.19 -10.45 19.13
CA LEU A 119 -0.84 -11.73 18.79
C LEU A 119 -0.97 -11.90 17.29
N ARG A 120 -0.52 -13.04 16.77
CA ARG A 120 -0.50 -13.41 15.35
C ARG A 120 -0.81 -14.89 15.23
N ARG A 121 -1.27 -15.31 14.06
CA ARG A 121 -1.32 -16.72 13.71
C ARG A 121 -0.17 -17.08 12.77
N ASP A 122 0.57 -18.10 13.13
CA ASP A 122 1.76 -18.52 12.40
C ASP A 122 1.46 -19.04 10.99
N ASP A 123 0.26 -19.62 10.79
CA ASP A 123 -0.21 -20.08 9.48
C ASP A 123 -0.40 -18.93 8.46
N TYR A 124 -0.65 -17.71 8.96
CA TYR A 124 -0.80 -16.50 8.15
C TYR A 124 0.36 -15.51 8.29
N ALA A 125 1.35 -15.81 9.14
CA ALA A 125 2.57 -15.03 9.28
C ALA A 125 3.50 -15.29 8.08
N VAL A 126 3.56 -14.31 7.19
CA VAL A 126 4.46 -14.29 6.03
C VAL A 126 5.72 -13.46 6.34
N LEU A 127 5.54 -12.38 7.09
CA LEU A 127 6.60 -11.50 7.58
C LEU A 127 7.08 -11.93 8.97
N ASN A 128 8.31 -11.58 9.33
CA ASN A 128 8.88 -11.85 10.66
C ASN A 128 8.08 -11.10 11.73
N ASN A 129 7.69 -9.84 11.46
CA ASN A 129 6.80 -9.04 12.27
C ASN A 129 5.77 -8.28 11.40
N ARG A 130 4.79 -7.61 12.02
CA ARG A 130 3.87 -6.76 11.27
C ARG A 130 4.56 -5.46 10.82
N LEU A 131 4.31 -5.02 9.59
CA LEU A 131 4.67 -3.68 9.16
C LEU A 131 3.57 -2.68 9.55
N VAL A 132 3.93 -1.60 10.24
CA VAL A 132 3.04 -0.45 10.43
C VAL A 132 2.95 0.31 9.11
N CYS A 133 1.76 0.38 8.52
CA CYS A 133 1.52 1.04 7.24
C CYS A 133 0.49 2.16 7.39
N SER A 134 0.65 3.25 6.65
CA SER A 134 -0.41 4.26 6.56
C SER A 134 -1.66 3.70 5.88
N ASN A 135 -2.80 4.34 6.11
CA ASN A 135 -4.04 3.98 5.43
C ASN A 135 -4.35 4.80 4.17
N TYR A 136 -3.48 5.73 3.79
CA TYR A 136 -3.60 6.44 2.51
C TYR A 136 -3.65 5.42 1.38
N PHE A 137 -4.78 5.37 0.68
CA PHE A 137 -5.06 4.40 -0.37
C PHE A 137 -5.07 2.93 0.07
N ALA A 138 -5.18 2.61 1.37
CA ALA A 138 -5.42 1.25 1.84
C ALA A 138 -6.91 0.88 1.72
N LYS A 139 -7.37 0.50 0.52
CA LYS A 139 -8.79 0.28 0.22
C LYS A 139 -9.31 -1.04 0.81
N GLU A 140 -10.43 -0.98 1.55
CA GLU A 140 -11.24 -2.17 1.84
C GLU A 140 -12.27 -2.40 0.71
N PHE A 141 -12.72 -1.31 0.06
CA PHE A 141 -13.74 -1.34 -0.98
C PHE A 141 -13.36 -0.44 -2.18
N GLU A 142 -13.73 -0.89 -3.37
CA GLU A 142 -13.71 -0.12 -4.61
C GLU A 142 -15.05 -0.32 -5.34
N ARG A 143 -15.67 0.76 -5.84
CA ARG A 143 -17.01 0.72 -6.47
C ARG A 143 -18.04 -0.12 -5.69
N GLY A 144 -17.96 -0.11 -4.36
CA GLY A 144 -18.87 -0.82 -3.45
C GLY A 144 -18.62 -2.33 -3.29
N LEU A 145 -17.56 -2.88 -3.88
CA LEU A 145 -17.14 -4.27 -3.71
C LEU A 145 -15.79 -4.33 -2.99
N ARG A 146 -15.55 -5.39 -2.23
CA ARG A 146 -14.25 -5.60 -1.57
C ARG A 146 -13.13 -5.74 -2.59
N VAL A 147 -11.94 -5.26 -2.23
CA VAL A 147 -10.71 -5.42 -3.01
C VAL A 147 -9.64 -6.09 -2.16
N PRO A 148 -9.01 -7.18 -2.63
CA PRO A 148 -7.94 -7.85 -1.90
C PRO A 148 -6.60 -7.15 -2.12
N PHE A 149 -5.72 -7.25 -1.13
CA PHE A 149 -4.31 -6.85 -1.15
C PHE A 149 -4.04 -5.38 -1.48
N PHE A 150 -5.01 -4.49 -1.23
CA PHE A 150 -4.86 -3.07 -1.53
C PHE A 150 -4.42 -2.30 -0.27
N PHE A 151 -3.11 -2.26 0.00
CA PHE A 151 -2.54 -1.52 1.13
C PHE A 151 -1.53 -0.46 0.67
N SER A 152 -1.34 0.56 1.51
CA SER A 152 -0.55 1.75 1.17
C SER A 152 0.94 1.48 0.98
N ASP A 153 1.54 2.19 0.04
CA ASP A 153 3.00 2.33 -0.10
C ASP A 153 3.56 3.57 0.61
N PHE A 154 2.73 4.49 1.11
CA PHE A 154 3.18 5.86 1.43
C PHE A 154 4.15 5.93 2.60
N PHE A 155 3.87 5.14 3.64
CA PHE A 155 4.70 4.99 4.81
C PHE A 155 4.61 3.55 5.30
N GLN A 156 5.76 2.95 5.60
CA GLN A 156 5.87 1.60 6.14
C GLN A 156 7.01 1.55 7.17
N PHE A 157 6.78 0.94 8.32
CA PHE A 157 7.78 0.79 9.38
C PHE A 157 7.78 -0.64 9.94
N GLY A 158 8.97 -1.20 10.13
CA GLY A 158 9.16 -2.52 10.73
C GLY A 158 10.59 -3.03 10.50
N GLU A 159 10.76 -4.35 10.54
CA GLU A 159 12.07 -4.97 10.29
C GLU A 159 12.51 -4.75 8.84
N VAL A 160 13.80 -4.47 8.65
CA VAL A 160 14.37 -4.22 7.31
C VAL A 160 14.17 -5.42 6.39
N GLU A 161 14.33 -6.63 6.91
CA GLU A 161 14.10 -7.87 6.17
C GLU A 161 12.66 -7.98 5.65
N ASP A 162 11.67 -7.55 6.44
CA ASP A 162 10.28 -7.60 6.03
C ASP A 162 9.95 -6.53 4.98
N LEU A 163 10.56 -5.35 5.08
CA LEU A 163 10.47 -4.34 4.02
C LEU A 163 11.12 -4.83 2.72
N LEU A 164 12.28 -5.49 2.80
CA LEU A 164 12.93 -6.11 1.63
C LEU A 164 12.09 -7.24 1.04
N LYS A 165 11.44 -8.09 1.84
CA LYS A 165 10.48 -9.09 1.33
C LYS A 165 9.32 -8.46 0.55
N VAL A 166 8.94 -7.22 0.87
CA VAL A 166 7.88 -6.50 0.15
C VAL A 166 8.38 -5.88 -1.15
N TRP A 167 9.55 -5.27 -1.11
CA TRP A 167 10.02 -4.38 -2.18
C TRP A 167 11.11 -4.97 -3.07
N ASP A 168 11.95 -5.89 -2.57
CA ASP A 168 13.07 -6.47 -3.32
C ASP A 168 12.56 -7.57 -4.24
N ARG A 169 12.29 -7.17 -5.48
CA ARG A 169 11.68 -8.01 -6.51
C ARG A 169 12.03 -7.51 -7.90
N ASP A 170 11.78 -8.36 -8.88
CA ASP A 170 11.96 -8.02 -10.28
C ASP A 170 11.07 -6.85 -10.72
N LEU A 171 11.63 -6.04 -11.61
CA LEU A 171 10.91 -4.96 -12.25
C LEU A 171 9.83 -5.52 -13.18
N TYR A 172 8.74 -4.79 -13.30
CA TYR A 172 7.65 -5.15 -14.17
C TYR A 172 7.94 -4.75 -15.61
N CYS A 173 7.59 -5.65 -16.54
CA CYS A 173 7.56 -5.37 -17.96
C CYS A 173 6.29 -4.62 -18.35
N ASP A 174 6.37 -3.86 -19.43
CA ASP A 174 5.23 -3.19 -20.03
C ASP A 174 4.23 -4.20 -20.62
N TYR A 175 2.97 -3.79 -20.64
CA TYR A 175 1.95 -4.44 -21.44
C TYR A 175 2.04 -3.92 -22.87
N ASP A 176 2.19 -4.82 -23.84
CA ASP A 176 2.21 -4.43 -25.24
C ASP A 176 0.82 -4.07 -25.76
N PHE A 177 0.72 -2.92 -26.44
CA PHE A 177 -0.52 -2.51 -27.09
C PHE A 177 -0.93 -3.51 -28.19
N LYS A 178 -2.18 -3.97 -28.14
CA LYS A 178 -2.73 -4.87 -29.15
C LYS A 178 -3.64 -4.11 -30.10
N SER A 179 -3.22 -3.96 -31.36
CA SER A 179 -3.98 -3.27 -32.40
C SER A 179 -5.37 -3.88 -32.62
N THR A 180 -5.50 -5.21 -32.46
CA THR A 180 -6.78 -5.95 -32.53
C THR A 180 -7.78 -5.56 -31.46
N LEU A 181 -7.34 -4.91 -30.37
CA LEU A 181 -8.19 -4.40 -29.29
C LEU A 181 -8.29 -2.86 -29.30
N SER A 182 -7.89 -2.20 -30.40
CA SER A 182 -7.99 -0.75 -30.57
C SER A 182 -9.41 -0.24 -30.26
N GLY A 183 -9.50 0.89 -29.55
CA GLY A 183 -10.78 1.46 -29.11
C GLY A 183 -11.35 0.83 -27.82
N LYS A 184 -10.71 -0.22 -27.29
CA LYS A 184 -11.07 -0.85 -26.01
C LYS A 184 -10.03 -0.51 -24.95
N LYS A 185 -10.43 -0.53 -23.68
CA LYS A 185 -9.46 -0.50 -22.57
C LYS A 185 -8.64 -1.79 -22.65
N GLN A 186 -7.31 -1.71 -22.63
CA GLN A 186 -6.45 -2.88 -22.76
C GLN A 186 -5.57 -3.03 -21.53
N HIS A 187 -5.38 -4.27 -21.09
CA HIS A 187 -4.43 -4.69 -20.06
C HIS A 187 -4.31 -6.21 -20.12
N LYS A 188 -3.37 -6.78 -19.35
CA LYS A 188 -3.04 -8.22 -19.37
C LYS A 188 -4.25 -9.15 -19.26
N HIS A 189 -5.24 -8.78 -18.43
CA HIS A 189 -6.38 -9.64 -18.09
C HIS A 189 -7.72 -9.11 -18.61
N TYR A 190 -7.71 -8.28 -19.67
CA TYR A 190 -8.96 -7.84 -20.30
C TYR A 190 -9.78 -9.07 -20.75
N PRO A 191 -11.11 -9.14 -20.50
CA PRO A 191 -12.02 -8.05 -20.16
C PRO A 191 -12.25 -7.77 -18.67
N ASN A 192 -11.49 -8.38 -17.75
CA ASN A 192 -11.63 -8.14 -16.31
C ASN A 192 -11.28 -6.70 -15.93
N ASP A 193 -11.60 -6.30 -14.69
CA ASP A 193 -11.14 -5.02 -14.16
C ASP A 193 -9.64 -5.10 -13.82
N SER A 194 -8.84 -4.15 -14.32
CA SER A 194 -7.39 -4.13 -14.12
C SER A 194 -7.01 -4.07 -12.64
N VAL A 195 -6.03 -4.90 -12.25
CA VAL A 195 -5.43 -4.88 -10.92
C VAL A 195 -4.57 -3.63 -10.72
N ASN A 196 -4.66 -3.02 -9.53
CA ASN A 196 -3.96 -1.79 -9.17
C ASN A 196 -2.49 -2.04 -8.78
N VAL A 197 -1.69 -0.96 -8.76
CA VAL A 197 -0.27 -1.00 -8.39
C VAL A 197 -0.07 -1.53 -6.97
N GLU A 198 -0.88 -1.05 -6.03
CA GLU A 198 -0.85 -1.46 -4.62
C GLU A 198 -1.14 -2.96 -4.48
N GLN A 199 -2.13 -3.45 -5.22
CA GLN A 199 -2.46 -4.88 -5.23
C GLN A 199 -1.31 -5.72 -5.78
N LYS A 200 -0.61 -5.24 -6.82
CA LYS A 200 0.55 -5.93 -7.40
C LYS A 200 1.73 -6.01 -6.42
N ILE A 201 1.96 -4.97 -5.61
CA ILE A 201 2.99 -4.96 -4.55
C ILE A 201 2.67 -6.05 -3.52
N TRP A 202 1.47 -6.03 -2.93
CA TRP A 202 1.16 -6.91 -1.80
C TRP A 202 0.79 -8.34 -2.18
N ASN A 203 0.18 -8.57 -3.36
CA ASN A 203 -0.13 -9.91 -3.85
C ASN A 203 1.14 -10.78 -4.01
N HIS A 204 2.28 -10.16 -4.35
CA HIS A 204 3.56 -10.86 -4.46
C HIS A 204 4.03 -11.44 -3.14
N VAL A 205 3.98 -10.64 -2.08
CA VAL A 205 4.38 -11.07 -0.74
C VAL A 205 3.40 -12.12 -0.22
N ALA A 206 2.12 -11.93 -0.49
CA ALA A 206 1.08 -12.84 -0.07
C ALA A 206 1.05 -14.19 -0.81
N ARG A 207 2.02 -14.49 -1.69
CA ARG A 207 2.03 -15.75 -2.48
C ARG A 207 2.02 -17.02 -1.64
N LYS A 208 2.56 -16.98 -0.42
CA LYS A 208 2.46 -18.10 0.55
C LYS A 208 1.00 -18.43 0.91
N LEU A 209 0.11 -17.42 0.95
CA LEU A 209 -1.30 -17.58 1.33
C LEU A 209 -2.22 -17.63 0.11
N TYR A 210 -1.83 -16.97 -0.98
CA TYR A 210 -2.54 -16.91 -2.24
C TYR A 210 -1.54 -17.08 -3.40
N PRO A 211 -1.26 -18.32 -3.84
CA PRO A 211 -0.19 -18.61 -4.80
C PRO A 211 -0.48 -18.15 -6.24
N TYR A 212 -1.72 -17.74 -6.50
CA TYR A 212 -2.20 -17.34 -7.82
C TYR A 212 -1.90 -15.86 -8.13
N GLU A 213 -1.76 -15.54 -9.41
CA GLU A 213 -1.76 -14.15 -9.86
C GLU A 213 -3.17 -13.57 -9.72
N LEU A 214 -3.28 -12.35 -9.19
CA LEU A 214 -4.55 -11.64 -9.18
C LEU A 214 -4.88 -11.16 -10.61
N THR A 215 -6.00 -11.65 -11.16
CA THR A 215 -6.41 -11.36 -12.56
C THR A 215 -7.59 -10.39 -12.69
N ASP A 216 -8.23 -10.04 -11.57
CA ASP A 216 -9.31 -9.05 -11.49
C ASP A 216 -9.15 -8.21 -10.22
N GLU A 217 -9.41 -6.90 -10.34
CA GLU A 217 -9.34 -5.93 -9.24
C GLU A 217 -10.05 -6.37 -7.95
N HIS A 218 -11.17 -7.07 -8.06
CA HIS A 218 -11.97 -7.50 -6.91
C HIS A 218 -11.62 -8.90 -6.42
N GLY A 219 -10.82 -9.64 -7.19
CA GLY A 219 -10.45 -11.02 -6.93
C GLY A 219 -11.63 -11.97 -6.74
N ASP A 220 -11.31 -13.23 -6.52
CA ASP A 220 -12.29 -14.23 -6.11
C ASP A 220 -12.60 -14.15 -4.59
N HIS A 221 -13.42 -15.08 -4.08
CA HIS A 221 -13.69 -15.15 -2.65
C HIS A 221 -12.45 -15.55 -1.82
N PHE A 222 -11.60 -16.43 -2.36
CA PHE A 222 -10.40 -16.93 -1.70
C PHE A 222 -9.36 -15.81 -1.53
N ALA A 223 -9.07 -15.04 -2.59
CA ALA A 223 -8.20 -13.86 -2.56
C ALA A 223 -8.62 -12.85 -1.49
N ARG A 224 -9.92 -12.56 -1.38
CA ARG A 224 -10.45 -11.64 -0.36
C ARG A 224 -10.30 -12.17 1.06
N ARG A 225 -10.48 -13.48 1.26
CA ARG A 225 -10.24 -14.12 2.56
C ARG A 225 -8.76 -14.10 2.92
N GLN A 226 -7.88 -14.44 1.98
CA GLN A 226 -6.44 -14.45 2.22
C GLN A 226 -5.87 -13.05 2.40
N SER A 227 -6.43 -12.05 1.71
CA SER A 227 -6.08 -10.65 1.96
C SER A 227 -6.41 -10.21 3.38
N TYR A 228 -7.54 -10.64 3.94
CA TYR A 228 -7.90 -10.35 5.32
C TYR A 228 -6.90 -11.01 6.29
N ASN A 229 -6.63 -12.30 6.10
CA ASN A 229 -5.69 -13.06 6.92
C ASN A 229 -4.28 -12.46 6.84
N PHE A 230 -3.83 -12.12 5.63
CA PHE A 230 -2.55 -11.45 5.39
C PHE A 230 -2.48 -10.12 6.13
N MET A 231 -3.47 -9.25 5.94
CA MET A 231 -3.50 -7.92 6.57
C MET A 231 -3.41 -8.03 8.08
N ILE A 232 -4.28 -8.84 8.70
CA ILE A 232 -4.34 -8.92 10.15
C ILE A 232 -3.07 -9.53 10.73
N ASN A 233 -2.38 -10.43 10.04
CA ASN A 233 -1.19 -11.11 10.56
C ASN A 233 0.14 -10.48 10.13
N ASN A 234 0.16 -9.56 9.16
CA ASN A 234 1.42 -9.01 8.62
C ASN A 234 1.44 -7.49 8.59
N LEU A 235 0.32 -6.80 8.81
CA LEU A 235 0.25 -5.35 8.74
C LEU A 235 -0.48 -4.79 9.96
N ILE A 236 -0.11 -3.57 10.34
CA ILE A 236 -0.91 -2.69 11.21
C ILE A 236 -1.27 -1.47 10.36
N ILE A 237 -2.53 -1.34 9.98
CA ILE A 237 -2.98 -0.22 9.12
C ILE A 237 -3.40 0.95 10.00
N VAL A 238 -2.74 2.09 9.85
CA VAL A 238 -2.89 3.25 10.74
C VAL A 238 -3.32 4.49 9.96
N ASP A 239 -4.23 5.26 10.54
CA ASP A 239 -4.68 6.53 9.95
C ASP A 239 -3.52 7.54 9.87
N GLY A 240 -3.47 8.33 8.79
CA GLY A 240 -2.39 9.30 8.55
C GLY A 240 -2.23 10.33 9.68
N ASP A 241 -3.33 10.79 10.25
CA ASP A 241 -3.36 11.72 11.40
C ASP A 241 -2.81 11.09 12.68
N GLU A 242 -3.08 9.81 12.92
CA GLU A 242 -2.51 9.05 14.04
C GLU A 242 -1.00 8.89 13.88
N LEU A 243 -0.52 8.61 12.66
CA LEU A 243 0.92 8.59 12.34
C LEU A 243 1.56 9.99 12.35
N GLY A 244 0.78 11.06 12.22
CA GLY A 244 1.29 12.40 11.95
C GLY A 244 1.93 12.52 10.56
N LEU A 245 1.43 11.76 9.59
CA LEU A 245 1.92 11.71 8.22
C LEU A 245 1.21 12.76 7.37
N ASP A 246 1.93 13.82 7.03
CA ASP A 246 1.47 14.84 6.09
C ASP A 246 1.80 14.43 4.66
N VAL A 247 0.81 14.58 3.79
CA VAL A 247 0.89 14.27 2.35
C VAL A 247 0.46 15.49 1.52
N PRO A 248 0.88 15.57 0.24
CA PRO A 248 0.46 16.65 -0.66
C PRO A 248 -1.07 16.78 -0.71
N LYS A 249 -1.58 18.01 -0.85
CA LYS A 249 -3.03 18.29 -0.81
C LYS A 249 -3.84 17.40 -1.76
N ARG A 250 -3.32 17.12 -2.96
CA ARG A 250 -3.95 16.24 -3.98
C ARG A 250 -4.03 14.76 -3.56
N LEU A 251 -3.21 14.33 -2.61
CA LEU A 251 -3.14 12.97 -2.08
C LEU A 251 -3.82 12.83 -0.72
N ARG A 252 -4.30 13.95 -0.13
CA ARG A 252 -5.06 13.89 1.11
C ARG A 252 -6.34 13.11 0.87
N GLN A 253 -6.64 12.24 1.83
CA GLN A 253 -7.79 11.36 1.83
C GLN A 253 -8.67 11.68 3.04
N SER A 254 -9.98 11.59 2.86
CA SER A 254 -10.93 11.59 3.97
C SER A 254 -11.13 10.17 4.50
N ASN A 255 -10.80 9.95 5.77
CA ASN A 255 -11.02 8.67 6.46
C ASN A 255 -12.43 8.60 7.07
N GLY A 256 -13.42 9.01 6.27
CA GLY A 256 -14.80 9.21 6.69
C GLY A 256 -15.79 8.18 6.14
N TYR A 257 -17.02 8.26 6.65
CA TYR A 257 -18.15 7.53 6.10
C TYR A 257 -18.29 7.83 4.58
N PRO A 258 -18.44 6.82 3.71
CA PRO A 258 -18.83 5.44 4.01
C PRO A 258 -17.67 4.44 4.24
N TYR A 259 -16.45 4.87 4.56
CA TYR A 259 -15.30 4.00 4.88
C TYR A 259 -14.80 3.13 3.71
N ASP A 260 -14.42 3.74 2.58
CA ASP A 260 -13.84 2.97 1.46
C ASP A 260 -12.44 2.41 1.78
N PHE A 261 -11.75 3.05 2.73
CA PHE A 261 -10.41 2.69 3.19
C PHE A 261 -10.45 2.05 4.57
N ILE A 262 -9.45 1.22 4.86
CA ILE A 262 -9.25 0.57 6.15
C ILE A 262 -8.76 1.63 7.14
N THR A 263 -9.59 2.05 8.09
CA THR A 263 -9.16 2.94 9.18
C THR A 263 -8.43 2.15 10.28
N PHE A 264 -7.65 2.82 11.12
CA PHE A 264 -7.00 2.15 12.26
C PHE A 264 -8.04 1.58 13.22
N GLN A 265 -9.15 2.28 13.42
CA GLN A 265 -10.26 1.75 14.21
C GLN A 265 -10.87 0.48 13.60
N ARG A 266 -11.00 0.42 12.26
CA ARG A 266 -11.43 -0.78 11.55
C ARG A 266 -10.44 -1.92 11.73
N TRP A 267 -9.15 -1.65 11.59
CA TRP A 267 -8.10 -2.65 11.77
C TRP A 267 -8.09 -3.19 13.21
N LYS A 268 -8.15 -2.32 14.23
CA LYS A 268 -8.23 -2.73 15.65
C LYS A 268 -9.45 -3.60 15.93
N TRP A 269 -10.60 -3.25 15.39
CA TRP A 269 -11.80 -4.07 15.54
C TRP A 269 -11.63 -5.48 14.97
N LEU A 270 -10.97 -5.60 13.81
CA LEU A 270 -10.70 -6.88 13.19
C LEU A 270 -9.67 -7.70 13.98
N TYR A 271 -8.62 -7.06 14.49
CA TYR A 271 -7.64 -7.67 15.39
C TYR A 271 -8.31 -8.18 16.67
N GLU A 272 -9.14 -7.37 17.34
CA GLU A 272 -9.92 -7.76 18.52
C GLU A 272 -10.81 -8.96 18.22
N LYS A 273 -11.44 -8.99 17.04
CA LYS A 273 -12.32 -10.09 16.65
C LYS A 273 -11.54 -11.41 16.48
N GLU A 274 -10.32 -11.35 15.98
CA GLU A 274 -9.49 -12.53 15.73
C GLU A 274 -8.85 -13.06 17.00
N PHE A 275 -8.33 -12.17 17.87
CA PHE A 275 -7.42 -12.57 18.94
C PHE A 275 -7.91 -12.32 20.36
N LEU A 276 -8.85 -11.39 20.57
CA LEU A 276 -9.20 -10.93 21.90
C LEU A 276 -10.60 -11.38 22.32
N THR A 277 -10.71 -11.84 23.56
CA THR A 277 -12.00 -12.15 24.19
C THR A 277 -12.75 -10.87 24.54
N THR A 278 -12.06 -9.88 25.10
CA THR A 278 -12.61 -8.56 25.43
C THR A 278 -12.47 -7.61 24.24
N LYS A 279 -13.58 -7.00 23.81
CA LYS A 279 -13.64 -6.15 22.62
C LYS A 279 -13.86 -4.69 23.02
N SER A 280 -12.91 -3.81 22.73
CA SER A 280 -12.97 -2.39 23.12
C SER A 280 -13.59 -1.49 22.02
N THR A 281 -13.78 -2.01 20.81
CA THR A 281 -14.34 -1.22 19.70
C THR A 281 -15.77 -0.73 20.00
N LYS A 282 -15.94 0.60 20.02
CA LYS A 282 -17.20 1.32 20.24
C LYS A 282 -18.34 0.79 19.36
N LEU A 283 -19.50 0.51 19.97
CA LEU A 283 -20.69 0.01 19.26
C LEU A 283 -21.16 0.94 18.13
N LYS A 284 -21.14 2.27 18.38
CA LYS A 284 -21.48 3.30 17.37
C LYS A 284 -20.69 3.12 16.07
N PHE A 285 -19.39 2.85 16.17
CA PHE A 285 -18.54 2.63 15.00
C PHE A 285 -18.97 1.38 14.22
N LYS A 286 -19.24 0.27 14.92
CA LYS A 286 -19.70 -0.99 14.30
C LYS A 286 -21.00 -0.77 13.53
N ILE A 287 -21.97 -0.09 14.15
CA ILE A 287 -23.26 0.26 13.54
C ILE A 287 -23.04 1.10 12.28
N CYS A 288 -22.30 2.21 12.37
CA CYS A 288 -21.99 3.06 11.23
C CYS A 288 -21.29 2.29 10.11
N TRP A 289 -20.36 1.39 10.44
CA TRP A 289 -19.66 0.56 9.46
C TRP A 289 -20.61 -0.40 8.74
N TYR A 290 -21.53 -1.09 9.44
CA TYR A 290 -22.52 -1.96 8.79
C TYR A 290 -23.49 -1.17 7.91
N PHE A 291 -23.97 -0.01 8.35
CA PHE A 291 -24.76 0.88 7.50
C PHE A 291 -24.00 1.32 6.25
N SER A 292 -22.70 1.59 6.38
CA SER A 292 -21.87 1.95 5.22
C SER A 292 -21.78 0.83 4.18
N LEU A 293 -21.77 -0.43 4.61
CA LEU A 293 -21.76 -1.59 3.72
C LEU A 293 -23.05 -1.68 2.91
N ILE A 294 -24.19 -1.41 3.54
CA ILE A 294 -25.50 -1.33 2.89
C ILE A 294 -25.47 -0.22 1.83
N ILE A 295 -25.06 0.99 2.20
CA ILE A 295 -25.00 2.14 1.26
C ILE A 295 -24.09 1.84 0.07
N LYS A 296 -22.90 1.29 0.29
CA LYS A 296 -21.97 0.92 -0.79
C LYS A 296 -22.57 -0.10 -1.75
N THR A 297 -23.26 -1.10 -1.19
CA THR A 297 -23.92 -2.15 -1.96
C THR A 297 -24.98 -1.54 -2.87
N PHE A 298 -25.86 -0.68 -2.35
CA PHE A 298 -26.91 -0.05 -3.16
C PHE A 298 -26.38 0.99 -4.16
N ARG A 299 -25.39 1.81 -3.79
CA ARG A 299 -24.89 2.90 -4.66
C ARG A 299 -24.16 2.39 -5.90
N LYS A 300 -23.25 1.43 -5.75
CA LYS A 300 -22.37 0.98 -6.85
C LYS A 300 -22.16 -0.54 -6.87
N GLY A 301 -22.20 -1.19 -5.71
CA GLY A 301 -21.88 -2.62 -5.58
C GLY A 301 -22.86 -3.55 -6.29
N ALA A 302 -24.17 -3.29 -6.24
CA ALA A 302 -25.20 -4.18 -6.77
C ALA A 302 -25.11 -4.34 -8.29
N ARG A 303 -25.05 -3.22 -9.03
CA ARG A 303 -24.86 -3.22 -10.49
C ARG A 303 -23.58 -3.92 -10.90
N LEU A 304 -22.48 -3.65 -10.19
CA LEU A 304 -21.19 -4.25 -10.48
C LEU A 304 -21.16 -5.75 -10.14
N LYS A 305 -21.80 -6.17 -9.05
CA LYS A 305 -21.95 -7.57 -8.65
C LYS A 305 -22.76 -8.33 -9.69
N LEU A 306 -23.90 -7.81 -10.11
CA LEU A 306 -24.72 -8.39 -11.19
C LEU A 306 -23.89 -8.56 -12.47
N ARG A 307 -23.16 -7.51 -12.90
CA ARG A 307 -22.24 -7.60 -14.03
C ARG A 307 -21.23 -8.73 -13.86
N LYS A 308 -20.52 -8.79 -12.73
CA LYS A 308 -19.49 -9.81 -12.47
C LYS A 308 -20.05 -11.23 -12.38
N THR A 309 -21.28 -11.42 -11.90
CA THR A 309 -21.94 -12.73 -11.87
C THR A 309 -22.40 -13.18 -13.25
N LEU A 310 -22.85 -12.26 -14.10
CA LEU A 310 -23.37 -12.57 -15.44
C LEU A 310 -22.26 -12.68 -16.51
N THR A 311 -21.14 -11.99 -16.34
CA THR A 311 -20.04 -11.97 -17.34
C THR A 311 -19.44 -13.37 -17.64
N PRO A 312 -19.24 -14.28 -16.66
CA PRO A 312 -18.79 -15.65 -16.93
C PRO A 312 -19.76 -16.45 -17.81
N ILE A 313 -21.07 -16.13 -17.73
CA ILE A 313 -22.13 -16.85 -18.46
C ILE A 313 -22.14 -16.41 -19.93
N PHE A 314 -21.95 -15.12 -20.21
CA PHE A 314 -22.00 -14.59 -21.59
C PHE A 314 -20.74 -14.87 -22.42
N ILE A 315 -19.57 -15.08 -21.80
CA ILE A 315 -18.35 -15.45 -22.53
C ILE A 315 -18.42 -16.93 -22.96
N LYS A 316 -18.96 -17.83 -22.12
CA LYS A 316 -19.16 -19.25 -22.46
C LYS A 316 -20.25 -19.53 -23.51
N VAL A 317 -21.11 -18.56 -23.83
CA VAL A 317 -22.16 -18.70 -24.86
C VAL A 317 -21.69 -18.14 -26.21
N ARG A 318 -20.48 -17.56 -26.27
CA ARG A 318 -19.87 -17.02 -27.50
C ARG A 318 -18.58 -17.73 -27.93
N GLU A 319 -18.20 -18.79 -27.22
CA GLU A 319 -17.34 -19.88 -27.71
C GLU A 319 -18.26 -21.00 -28.20
#